data_AF-A0A923EBR2-F1
#
_entry.id   AF-A0A923EBR2-F1
#
_cell.length_a   1.000
_cell.length_b   1.000
_cell.length_c   1.000
_cell.angle_alpha   90.00
_cell.angle_beta   90.00
_cell.angle_gamma   90.00
#
_symmetry.space_group_name_H-M   'P 1'
#
loop_
_entity.id
_entity.type
_entity.pdbx_description
1 polymer ?
#
loop_
_entity_poly.entity_id
_entity_poly.type
_entity_poly.pdbx_seq_one_letter_code
_entity_poly.pdbx_strand_id
1 'polypeptide(L)'
;MMLEPDGVGTVVVLIKFNNLLQYYVTDKEIWILNEEILKNAFIEKGYEIPEYEDDIRYGFSILSEKNIVSFLARVVNFKVSKEELKEYYIIYKELYGDIDVHYAATPIFYIDFDKREFYSFFTEPGSYEKYIPYGWNGYDKAGKYDKYVPSEMKYW
;
A
#
# COMPACT_ATOMS: atom_id res chain seq x y z
N MET A 1 13.57 -8.22 10.12
CA MET A 1 13.59 -6.89 10.73
C MET A 1 12.19 -6.33 10.56
N MET A 2 11.53 -5.93 11.64
CA MET A 2 10.22 -5.30 11.57
C MET A 2 10.42 -3.89 11.00
N LEU A 3 9.73 -3.54 9.92
CA LEU A 3 9.80 -2.21 9.33
C LEU A 3 8.88 -1.28 10.14
N GLU A 4 9.41 -0.13 10.55
CA GLU A 4 8.67 0.93 11.22
C GLU A 4 8.00 1.82 10.16
N PRO A 5 6.69 2.10 10.25
CA PRO A 5 6.02 2.94 9.27
C PRO A 5 6.39 4.41 9.47
N ASP A 6 6.72 5.13 8.40
CA ASP A 6 7.08 6.55 8.42
C ASP A 6 6.07 7.45 7.66
N GLY A 7 5.10 6.85 6.97
CA GLY A 7 4.09 7.57 6.19
C GLY A 7 4.55 8.06 4.81
N VAL A 8 5.84 7.92 4.48
CA VAL A 8 6.47 8.52 3.30
C VAL A 8 7.10 7.45 2.41
N GLY A 9 8.04 6.67 2.93
CA GLY A 9 8.69 5.56 2.24
C GLY A 9 8.06 4.24 2.65
N THR A 10 8.06 3.99 3.95
CA THR A 10 7.53 2.78 4.57
C THR A 10 6.14 3.05 5.11
N VAL A 11 5.16 2.33 4.60
CA VAL A 11 3.74 2.70 4.74
C VAL A 11 2.90 1.54 5.23
N VAL A 12 1.81 1.85 5.94
CA VAL A 12 0.83 0.85 6.34
C VAL A 12 -0.13 0.58 5.17
N VAL A 13 -0.26 -0.69 4.79
CA VAL A 13 -1.18 -1.13 3.73
C VAL A 13 -2.13 -2.17 4.28
N LEU A 14 -3.43 -1.98 4.03
CA LEU A 14 -4.46 -2.97 4.28
C LEU A 14 -4.77 -3.72 3.00
N ILE A 15 -4.74 -5.06 3.06
CA ILE A 15 -5.07 -5.93 1.94
C ILE A 15 -6.26 -6.78 2.32
N LYS A 16 -7.20 -6.91 1.38
CA LYS A 16 -8.26 -7.91 1.44
C LYS A 16 -8.16 -8.88 0.29
N PHE A 17 -8.13 -10.16 0.60
CA PHE A 17 -8.18 -11.24 -0.39
C PHE A 17 -8.78 -12.50 0.25
N ASN A 18 -9.66 -13.20 -0.48
CA ASN A 18 -10.45 -14.33 0.00
C ASN A 18 -11.19 -14.02 1.33
N ASN A 19 -11.78 -12.83 1.43
CA ASN A 19 -12.43 -12.30 2.63
C ASN A 19 -11.54 -12.15 3.87
N LEU A 20 -10.22 -12.30 3.73
CA LEU A 20 -9.27 -12.10 4.81
C LEU A 20 -8.63 -10.72 4.70
N LEU A 21 -8.70 -9.95 5.79
CA LEU A 21 -8.08 -8.63 5.93
C LEU A 21 -6.74 -8.77 6.66
N GLN A 22 -5.68 -8.19 6.08
CA GLN A 22 -4.33 -8.28 6.62
C GLN A 22 -3.59 -6.96 6.45
N TYR A 23 -2.87 -6.55 7.49
CA TYR A 23 -1.97 -5.40 7.44
C TYR A 23 -0.55 -5.80 7.05
N TYR A 24 0.11 -4.89 6.34
CA TYR A 24 1.51 -4.95 5.97
C TYR A 24 2.15 -3.59 6.21
N VAL A 25 3.43 -3.58 6.57
CA VAL A 25 4.26 -2.37 6.61
C VAL A 25 5.44 -2.55 5.66
N THR A 26 5.42 -1.83 4.55
CA THR A 26 6.35 -2.04 3.42
C THR A 26 6.72 -0.72 2.77
N ASP A 27 7.71 -0.73 1.88
CA ASP A 27 7.86 0.34 0.90
C ASP A 27 6.54 0.58 0.13
N LYS A 28 6.18 1.83 -0.18
CA LYS A 28 4.94 2.15 -0.89
C LYS A 28 4.96 1.78 -2.38
N GLU A 29 6.12 1.82 -3.02
CA GLU A 29 6.24 1.66 -4.48
C GLU A 29 5.91 0.23 -4.92
N ILE A 30 6.08 -0.76 -4.03
CA ILE A 30 5.73 -2.16 -4.32
C ILE A 30 4.21 -2.37 -4.48
N TRP A 31 3.40 -1.36 -4.14
CA TRP A 31 1.94 -1.37 -4.29
C TRP A 31 1.44 -0.62 -5.52
N ILE A 32 2.35 -0.18 -6.41
CA ILE A 32 1.99 0.15 -7.78
C ILE A 32 1.51 -1.14 -8.45
N LEU A 33 0.19 -1.31 -8.53
CA LEU A 33 -0.41 -2.56 -8.99
C LEU A 33 -0.15 -2.82 -10.48
N ASN A 34 0.13 -1.80 -11.27
CA ASN A 34 0.49 -1.94 -12.67
C ASN A 34 1.68 -1.04 -13.00
N GLU A 35 2.88 -1.60 -12.85
CA GLU A 35 4.14 -0.91 -13.14
C GLU A 35 4.31 -0.60 -14.62
N GLU A 36 3.66 -1.36 -15.51
CA GLU A 36 3.78 -1.15 -16.95
C GLU A 36 3.19 0.21 -17.36
N ILE A 37 2.10 0.65 -16.72
CA ILE A 37 1.55 2.00 -16.95
C ILE A 37 2.57 3.07 -16.56
N LEU A 38 3.22 2.92 -15.41
CA LEU A 38 4.22 3.86 -14.93
C LEU A 38 5.44 3.88 -15.87
N LYS A 39 5.98 2.70 -16.21
CA LYS A 39 7.12 2.55 -17.12
C LYS A 39 6.84 3.18 -18.48
N ASN A 40 5.68 2.91 -19.07
CA ASN A 40 5.28 3.48 -20.35
C ASN A 40 5.18 5.02 -20.29
N ALA A 41 4.63 5.57 -19.21
CA ALA A 41 4.54 7.03 -19.04
C ALA A 41 5.92 7.72 -18.96
N PHE A 42 6.95 7.04 -18.45
CA PHE A 42 8.32 7.54 -18.50
C PHE A 42 8.97 7.36 -19.88
N ILE A 43 8.76 6.21 -20.54
CA ILE A 43 9.27 5.96 -21.90
C ILE A 43 8.71 6.99 -22.90
N GLU A 44 7.41 7.31 -22.82
CA GLU A 44 6.77 8.34 -23.65
C GLU A 44 7.38 9.73 -23.47
N LYS A 45 7.99 10.00 -22.30
CA LYS A 45 8.72 11.23 -22.01
C LYS A 45 10.21 11.16 -22.39
N GLY A 46 10.66 10.05 -22.97
CA GLY A 46 12.03 9.86 -23.45
C GLY A 46 13.02 9.37 -22.40
N TYR A 47 12.55 8.84 -21.26
CA TYR A 47 13.43 8.26 -20.24
C TYR A 47 13.72 6.79 -20.52
N GLU A 48 14.95 6.37 -20.24
CA GLU A 48 15.34 4.95 -20.19
C GLU A 48 14.98 4.35 -18.84
N ILE A 49 14.43 3.13 -18.83
CA ILE A 49 14.03 2.42 -17.61
C ILE A 49 14.98 1.25 -17.37
N PRO A 50 15.82 1.29 -16.33
CA PRO A 50 16.64 0.14 -15.95
C PRO A 50 15.75 -1.00 -15.42
N GLU A 51 16.08 -2.23 -15.79
CA GLU A 51 15.50 -3.43 -15.19
C GLU A 51 16.35 -3.86 -13.99
N TYR A 52 15.71 -4.12 -12.85
CA TYR A 52 16.37 -4.63 -11.65
C TYR A 52 15.82 -6.01 -11.32
N GLU A 53 16.66 -7.05 -11.39
CA GLU A 53 16.26 -8.44 -11.11
C GLU A 53 16.09 -8.74 -9.61
N ASP A 54 16.74 -7.97 -8.74
CA ASP A 54 16.67 -8.11 -7.27
C ASP A 54 15.45 -7.40 -6.63
N ASP A 55 14.52 -6.91 -7.43
CA ASP A 55 13.29 -6.26 -6.95
C ASP A 55 12.31 -7.30 -6.39
N ILE A 56 11.69 -7.01 -5.24
CA ILE A 56 10.62 -7.84 -4.65
C ILE A 56 9.44 -8.06 -5.62
N ARG A 57 9.24 -7.10 -6.54
CA ARG A 57 8.26 -7.09 -7.62
C ARG A 57 8.69 -7.87 -8.86
N TYR A 58 9.92 -8.37 -8.93
CA TYR A 58 10.45 -9.06 -10.12
C TYR A 58 9.55 -10.22 -10.56
N GLY A 59 9.09 -10.20 -11.81
CA GLY A 59 8.13 -11.18 -12.35
C GLY A 59 6.66 -10.92 -11.98
N PHE A 60 6.34 -9.79 -11.35
CA PHE A 60 4.98 -9.37 -11.00
C PHE A 60 4.65 -7.95 -11.50
N SER A 61 5.01 -7.58 -12.73
CA SER A 61 4.76 -6.24 -13.30
C SER A 61 3.32 -5.73 -13.11
N ILE A 62 2.35 -6.64 -13.11
CA ILE A 62 0.94 -6.39 -12.78
C ILE A 62 0.51 -7.27 -11.60
N LEU A 63 0.09 -6.68 -10.48
CA LEU A 63 -0.57 -7.37 -9.37
C LEU A 63 -2.07 -7.41 -9.56
N SER A 64 -2.62 -8.60 -9.47
CA SER A 64 -4.07 -8.81 -9.56
C SER A 64 -4.48 -9.98 -8.67
N GLU A 65 -5.77 -10.27 -8.62
CA GLU A 65 -6.31 -11.42 -7.89
C GLU A 65 -5.71 -12.76 -8.37
N LYS A 66 -5.15 -12.80 -9.59
CA LYS A 66 -4.57 -14.01 -10.18
C LYS A 66 -3.21 -14.40 -9.61
N ASN A 67 -2.45 -13.43 -9.09
CA ASN A 67 -1.06 -13.65 -8.66
C ASN A 67 -0.75 -13.10 -7.27
N ILE A 68 -1.71 -12.42 -6.62
CA ILE A 68 -1.52 -11.83 -5.30
C ILE A 68 -1.08 -12.85 -4.25
N VAL A 69 -1.55 -14.10 -4.30
CA VAL A 69 -1.11 -15.15 -3.35
C VAL A 69 0.40 -15.36 -3.42
N SER A 70 0.94 -15.49 -4.64
CA SER A 70 2.37 -15.69 -4.85
C SER A 70 3.19 -14.46 -4.44
N PHE A 71 2.65 -13.26 -4.65
CA PHE A 71 3.29 -12.02 -4.20
C PHE A 71 3.28 -11.89 -2.67
N LEU A 72 2.15 -12.16 -2.01
CA LEU A 72 2.02 -12.11 -0.55
C LEU A 72 2.96 -13.08 0.16
N ALA A 73 3.29 -14.21 -0.47
CA ALA A 73 4.32 -15.11 0.04
C ALA A 73 5.72 -14.47 0.07
N ARG A 74 6.05 -13.56 -0.86
CA ARG A 74 7.32 -12.83 -0.86
C ARG A 74 7.37 -11.72 0.19
N VAL A 75 6.24 -11.06 0.44
CA VAL A 75 6.14 -10.00 1.44
C VAL A 75 5.66 -10.48 2.82
N VAL A 76 5.63 -11.80 3.06
CA VAL A 76 5.06 -12.37 4.29
C VAL A 76 5.74 -11.85 5.57
N ASN A 77 7.04 -11.56 5.51
CA ASN A 77 7.82 -11.05 6.63
C ASN A 77 7.50 -9.58 6.98
N PHE A 78 6.72 -8.89 6.14
CA PHE A 78 6.26 -7.52 6.37
C PHE A 78 4.83 -7.46 6.90
N LYS A 79 4.17 -8.62 7.06
CA LYS A 79 2.85 -8.69 7.68
C LYS A 79 2.96 -8.25 9.14
N VAL A 80 2.02 -7.41 9.57
CA VAL A 80 1.94 -6.92 10.95
C VAL A 80 0.56 -7.16 11.54
N SER A 81 0.49 -7.30 12.86
CA SER A 81 -0.77 -7.36 13.59
C SER A 81 -1.35 -5.97 13.83
N LYS A 82 -2.62 -5.95 14.21
CA LYS A 82 -3.31 -4.72 14.57
C LYS A 82 -2.76 -4.15 15.89
N GLU A 83 -2.34 -5.03 16.78
CA GLU A 83 -1.76 -4.72 18.08
C GLU A 83 -0.40 -4.02 17.93
N GLU A 84 0.47 -4.52 17.06
CA GLU A 84 1.76 -3.88 16.73
C GLU A 84 1.55 -2.48 16.13
N LEU A 85 0.60 -2.33 15.21
CA LEU A 85 0.28 -1.01 14.63
C LEU A 85 -0.28 -0.04 15.67
N LYS A 86 -1.06 -0.54 16.63
CA LYS A 86 -1.58 0.27 17.74
C LYS A 86 -0.44 0.79 18.62
N GLU A 87 0.58 -0.02 18.86
CA GLU A 87 1.77 0.40 19.63
C GLU A 87 2.51 1.55 18.92
N TYR A 88 2.78 1.42 17.62
CA TYR A 88 3.36 2.51 16.82
C TYR A 88 2.51 3.77 16.87
N TYR A 89 1.20 3.63 16.71
CA TYR A 89 0.27 4.75 16.77
C TYR A 89 0.35 5.48 18.13
N ILE A 90 0.34 4.76 19.24
CA ILE A 90 0.44 5.38 20.58
C ILE A 90 1.79 6.11 20.74
N ILE A 91 2.89 5.46 20.38
CA ILE A 91 4.24 6.03 20.51
C ILE A 91 4.36 7.31 19.68
N TYR A 92 3.93 7.29 18.42
CA TYR A 92 4.01 8.45 17.53
C TYR A 92 3.10 9.58 17.97
N LYS A 93 1.92 9.26 18.49
CA LYS A 93 1.02 10.24 19.07
C LYS A 93 1.68 10.97 20.25
N GLU A 94 2.42 10.27 21.10
CA GLU A 94 3.16 10.86 22.22
C GLU A 94 4.36 11.70 21.77
N LEU A 95 5.07 11.28 20.72
CA LEU A 95 6.28 11.95 20.23
C LEU A 95 6.00 13.16 19.33
N TYR A 96 5.00 13.06 18.46
CA TYR A 96 4.78 14.00 17.35
C TYR A 96 3.38 14.65 17.39
N GLY A 97 2.43 14.09 18.15
CA GLY A 97 1.06 14.59 18.25
C GLY A 97 0.11 14.02 17.20
N ASP A 98 -1.17 14.44 17.28
CA ASP A 98 -2.28 13.82 16.54
C ASP A 98 -2.14 13.89 15.01
N ILE A 99 -1.74 15.05 14.47
CA ILE A 99 -1.71 15.25 13.01
C ILE A 99 -0.66 14.33 12.38
N ASP A 100 0.53 14.29 12.96
CA ASP A 100 1.67 13.58 12.38
C ASP A 100 1.51 12.05 12.50
N VAL A 101 0.98 11.55 13.61
CA VAL A 101 0.68 10.11 13.73
C VAL A 101 -0.33 9.63 12.70
N HIS A 102 -1.33 10.47 12.36
CA HIS A 102 -2.32 10.10 11.36
C HIS A 102 -1.72 9.95 9.96
N TYR A 103 -0.66 10.70 9.64
CA TYR A 103 0.07 10.53 8.38
C TYR A 103 1.04 9.34 8.40
N ALA A 104 1.71 9.11 9.52
CA ALA A 104 2.77 8.11 9.61
C ALA A 104 2.27 6.69 9.88
N ALA A 105 1.29 6.53 10.77
CA ALA A 105 0.92 5.24 11.35
C ALA A 105 -0.56 4.88 11.12
N THR A 106 -1.20 5.37 10.05
CA THR A 106 -2.51 4.86 9.61
C THR A 106 -2.43 4.31 8.19
N PRO A 107 -3.41 3.49 7.74
CA PRO A 107 -3.35 2.91 6.40
C PRO A 107 -3.31 3.99 5.32
N ILE A 108 -2.36 3.86 4.42
CA ILE A 108 -2.17 4.77 3.29
C ILE A 108 -2.77 4.19 2.02
N PHE A 109 -2.77 2.85 1.92
CA PHE A 109 -3.51 2.11 0.90
C PHE A 109 -4.46 1.10 1.54
N TYR A 110 -5.62 0.95 0.92
CA TYR A 110 -6.49 -0.21 1.11
C TYR A 110 -6.77 -0.87 -0.24
N ILE A 111 -6.40 -2.13 -0.39
CA ILE A 111 -6.47 -2.88 -1.64
C ILE A 111 -7.40 -4.08 -1.44
N ASP A 112 -8.59 -4.04 -2.06
CA ASP A 112 -9.57 -5.11 -2.03
C ASP A 112 -9.48 -5.93 -3.32
N PHE A 113 -8.70 -7.03 -3.28
CA PHE A 113 -8.54 -7.94 -4.40
C PHE A 113 -9.81 -8.75 -4.69
N ASP A 114 -10.71 -8.92 -3.71
CA ASP A 114 -11.99 -9.61 -3.92
C ASP A 114 -12.92 -8.79 -4.82
N LYS A 115 -12.84 -7.46 -4.70
CA LYS A 115 -13.65 -6.52 -5.49
C LYS A 115 -12.91 -5.82 -6.62
N ARG A 116 -11.59 -6.00 -6.72
CA ARG A 116 -10.70 -5.27 -7.64
C ARG A 116 -10.75 -3.77 -7.42
N GLU A 117 -10.65 -3.35 -6.16
CA GLU A 117 -10.69 -1.95 -5.75
C GLU A 117 -9.37 -1.54 -5.10
N PHE A 118 -8.85 -0.37 -5.49
CA PHE A 118 -7.69 0.26 -4.88
C PHE A 118 -8.10 1.61 -4.30
N TYR A 119 -7.92 1.79 -3.00
CA TYR A 119 -8.14 3.06 -2.32
C TYR A 119 -6.80 3.66 -1.93
N SER A 120 -6.51 4.85 -2.50
CA SER A 120 -5.38 5.68 -2.09
C SER A 120 -5.85 6.67 -1.03
N PHE A 121 -5.26 6.63 0.16
CA PHE A 121 -5.40 7.66 1.18
C PHE A 121 -4.19 8.60 1.23
N PHE A 122 -3.19 8.36 0.40
CA PHE A 122 -1.97 9.16 0.30
C PHE A 122 -2.30 10.61 -0.05
N THR A 123 -1.75 11.55 0.71
CA THR A 123 -2.05 12.98 0.57
C THR A 123 -1.05 13.72 -0.30
N GLU A 124 0.10 13.10 -0.61
CA GLU A 124 1.10 13.68 -1.50
C GLU A 124 0.83 13.31 -2.97
N PRO A 125 1.42 14.06 -3.92
CA PRO A 125 1.31 13.73 -5.34
C PRO A 125 1.90 12.35 -5.64
N GLY A 126 1.05 11.43 -6.09
CA GLY A 126 1.48 10.09 -6.53
C GLY A 126 0.50 9.43 -7.49
N SER A 127 -0.80 9.71 -7.35
CA SER A 127 -1.85 9.14 -8.20
C SER A 127 -1.80 7.61 -8.34
N TYR A 128 -1.45 6.91 -7.25
CA TYR A 128 -1.35 5.44 -7.22
C TYR A 128 -2.63 4.74 -7.72
N GLU A 129 -3.79 5.36 -7.50
CA GLU A 129 -5.08 4.90 -8.00
C GLU A 129 -5.18 4.80 -9.52
N LYS A 130 -4.25 5.38 -10.28
CA LYS A 130 -4.20 5.30 -11.75
C LYS A 130 -3.32 4.16 -12.26
N TYR A 131 -2.43 3.63 -11.44
CA TYR A 131 -1.52 2.54 -11.81
C TYR A 131 -2.11 1.19 -11.38
N ILE A 132 -3.31 0.90 -11.87
CA ILE A 132 -4.08 -0.29 -11.51
C ILE A 132 -4.23 -1.25 -12.71
N PRO A 133 -4.52 -2.54 -12.47
CA PRO A 133 -4.74 -3.49 -13.54
C PRO A 133 -6.01 -3.17 -14.33
N TYR A 134 -6.09 -3.67 -15.56
CA TYR A 134 -7.30 -3.50 -16.36
C TYR A 134 -8.53 -4.12 -15.67
N GLY A 135 -9.64 -3.38 -15.68
CA GLY A 135 -10.90 -3.81 -15.05
C GLY A 135 -10.96 -3.62 -13.53
N TRP A 136 -9.97 -2.97 -12.94
CA TRP A 136 -9.99 -2.53 -11.55
C TRP A 136 -10.54 -1.10 -11.42
N ASN A 137 -10.99 -0.76 -10.21
CA ASN A 137 -11.40 0.59 -9.86
C ASN A 137 -10.41 1.22 -8.89
N GLY A 138 -9.90 2.39 -9.25
CA GLY A 138 -9.01 3.19 -8.41
C GLY A 138 -9.74 4.39 -7.82
N TYR A 139 -9.54 4.63 -6.54
CA TYR A 139 -10.16 5.72 -5.80
C TYR A 139 -9.12 6.57 -5.08
N ASP A 140 -8.98 7.82 -5.53
CA ASP A 140 -8.33 8.86 -4.74
C ASP A 140 -9.28 9.27 -3.60
N LYS A 141 -8.86 8.96 -2.37
CA LYS A 141 -9.52 9.24 -1.10
C LYS A 141 -8.53 9.83 -0.10
N ALA A 142 -7.61 10.70 -0.56
CA ALA A 142 -6.61 11.38 0.26
C ALA A 142 -7.13 11.77 1.66
N GLY A 143 -6.47 11.27 2.71
CA GLY A 143 -6.77 11.54 4.12
C GLY A 143 -8.08 10.93 4.67
N LYS A 144 -8.83 10.15 3.88
CA LYS A 144 -10.15 9.62 4.28
C LYS A 144 -10.12 8.15 4.71
N TYR A 145 -9.00 7.63 5.19
CA TYR A 145 -8.86 6.23 5.61
C TYR A 145 -9.95 5.82 6.62
N ASP A 146 -10.32 6.69 7.56
CA ASP A 146 -11.31 6.40 8.59
C ASP A 146 -12.71 6.08 8.02
N LYS A 147 -13.03 6.58 6.84
CA LYS A 147 -14.31 6.31 6.18
C LYS A 147 -14.36 4.96 5.46
N TYR A 148 -13.23 4.50 4.93
CA TYR A 148 -13.20 3.36 4.00
C TYR A 148 -12.56 2.10 4.59
N VAL A 149 -11.69 2.23 5.59
CA VAL A 149 -11.13 1.08 6.30
C VAL A 149 -12.22 0.42 7.14
N PRO A 150 -12.40 -0.91 7.06
CA PRO A 150 -13.37 -1.64 7.86
C PRO A 150 -13.18 -1.39 9.36
N SER A 151 -14.30 -1.22 10.08
CA SER A 151 -14.31 -0.85 11.50
C SER A 151 -13.52 -1.80 12.40
N GLU A 152 -13.54 -3.09 12.10
CA GLU A 152 -12.88 -4.17 12.83
C GLU A 152 -11.35 -4.12 12.70
N MET A 153 -10.86 -3.46 11.66
CA MET A 153 -9.43 -3.28 11.39
C MET A 153 -8.87 -2.00 12.01
N LYS A 154 -9.72 -1.06 12.44
CA LYS A 154 -9.28 0.20 13.06
C LYS A 154 -8.53 -0.05 14.37
N TYR A 155 -7.40 0.63 14.55
CA TYR A 155 -6.56 0.56 15.74
C TYR A 155 -6.20 1.90 16.36
N TRP A 156 -6.47 3.00 15.63
CA TRP A 156 -6.34 4.36 16.12
C TRP A 156 -7.42 4.72 17.16
#